data_AF-A0A6J1YVK1-F1
#
_entry.id   AF-A0A6J1YVK1-F1
#
_cell.length_a   1.000
_cell.length_b   1.000
_cell.length_c   1.000
_cell.angle_alpha   90.00
_cell.angle_beta   90.00
_cell.angle_gamma   90.00
#
_symmetry.space_group_name_H-M   'P 1'
#
loop_
_entity.id
_entity.type
_entity.pdbx_description
1 polymer ?
#
loop_
_entity_poly.entity_id
_entity_poly.type
_entity_poly.pdbx_seq_one_letter_code
_entity_poly.pdbx_strand_id
1 'polypeptide(L)'
;MITPELRDARHGNRICRKIHKLKKGWMLHLCMYLSLILTIAILATKLSKRSQTMACEDEWIGLRKKCFYFSSDTKNWTASKRFCSSQGSELAHIDTQEDMDFLRKHAGTSMHWIGLNRKQGESWKWTNGTIFNP
;
A
#
# COMPACT_ATOMS: atom_id res chain seq x y z
N MET A 1 53.14 -5.53 -73.68
CA MET A 1 53.86 -5.33 -72.40
C MET A 1 52.99 -4.49 -71.49
N ILE A 2 53.00 -4.82 -70.20
CA ILE A 2 52.08 -4.36 -69.15
C ILE A 2 52.54 -2.99 -68.61
N THR A 3 51.59 -2.23 -68.03
CA THR A 3 51.65 -1.38 -66.81
C THR A 3 51.20 0.10 -67.02
N PRO A 4 50.76 0.82 -65.96
CA PRO A 4 49.35 0.99 -65.59
C PRO A 4 49.11 2.45 -65.08
N GLU A 5 48.20 2.65 -64.12
CA GLU A 5 48.06 3.84 -63.25
C GLU A 5 47.67 5.20 -63.92
N LEU A 6 46.72 6.02 -63.46
CA LEU A 6 45.77 6.03 -62.33
C LEU A 6 44.84 7.26 -62.54
N ARG A 7 43.53 7.06 -62.32
CA ARG A 7 42.55 7.91 -61.58
C ARG A 7 42.33 9.38 -62.03
N ASP A 8 41.12 9.93 -62.08
CA ASP A 8 40.07 9.76 -61.07
C ASP A 8 38.65 10.21 -61.49
N ALA A 9 37.72 9.54 -60.82
CA ALA A 9 36.36 9.86 -60.40
C ALA A 9 35.45 10.83 -61.19
N ARG A 10 34.45 10.22 -61.85
CA ARG A 10 33.13 10.82 -62.09
C ARG A 10 32.33 10.92 -60.78
N HIS A 11 31.88 12.13 -60.46
CA HIS A 11 30.60 12.49 -59.83
C HIS A 11 30.07 11.57 -58.71
N GLY A 12 30.45 11.88 -57.47
CA GLY A 12 29.88 11.30 -56.26
C GLY A 12 28.39 11.63 -56.06
N ASN A 13 27.66 10.62 -55.60
CA ASN A 13 26.24 10.60 -55.26
C ASN A 13 25.93 11.61 -54.13
N ARG A 14 25.25 12.73 -54.41
CA ARG A 14 24.85 13.70 -53.38
C ARG A 14 23.46 13.39 -52.84
N ILE A 15 23.38 12.94 -51.58
CA ILE A 15 22.13 12.75 -50.85
C ILE A 15 21.77 14.04 -50.10
N CYS A 16 20.66 14.68 -50.45
CA CYS A 16 20.14 15.83 -49.70
C CYS A 16 19.22 15.36 -48.57
N ARG A 17 19.64 15.50 -47.30
CA ARG A 17 18.78 15.26 -46.12
C ARG A 17 18.38 16.60 -45.52
N LYS A 18 17.16 17.06 -45.81
CA LYS A 18 16.62 18.31 -45.26
C LYS A 18 16.24 18.11 -43.80
N ILE A 19 17.06 18.60 -42.87
CA ILE A 19 16.72 18.64 -41.44
C ILE A 19 15.76 19.82 -41.24
N HIS A 20 14.49 19.55 -41.00
CA HIS A 20 13.53 20.59 -40.66
C HIS A 20 13.91 21.17 -39.29
N LYS A 21 14.18 22.48 -39.23
CA LYS A 21 14.35 23.16 -37.93
C LYS A 21 13.02 23.13 -37.21
N LEU A 22 12.95 22.37 -36.12
CA LEU A 22 11.78 22.36 -35.23
C LEU A 22 11.54 23.82 -34.81
N LYS A 23 10.40 24.39 -35.21
CA LYS A 23 10.08 25.79 -34.90
C LYS A 23 10.13 25.92 -33.38
N LYS A 24 10.97 26.82 -32.85
CA LYS A 24 11.17 27.00 -31.40
C LYS A 24 9.87 27.15 -30.63
N GLY A 25 8.83 27.76 -31.24
CA GLY A 25 7.49 27.82 -30.66
C GLY A 25 6.88 26.44 -30.40
N TRP A 26 6.96 25.51 -31.36
CA TRP A 26 6.46 24.15 -31.20
C TRP A 26 7.25 23.35 -30.16
N MET A 27 8.56 23.61 -30.01
CA MET A 27 9.35 23.03 -28.92
C MET A 27 8.86 23.51 -27.55
N LEU A 28 8.62 24.82 -27.41
CA LEU A 28 8.11 25.38 -26.16
C LEU A 28 6.71 24.85 -25.85
N HIS A 29 5.82 24.77 -26.84
CA HIS A 29 4.48 24.18 -26.67
C HIS A 29 4.54 22.69 -26.29
N LEU A 30 5.44 21.92 -26.93
CA LEU A 30 5.63 20.51 -26.59
C LEU A 30 6.16 20.35 -25.15
N CYS A 31 7.14 21.15 -24.74
CA CYS A 31 7.66 21.12 -23.38
C CYS A 31 6.61 21.53 -22.33
N MET A 32 5.81 22.57 -22.61
CA MET A 32 4.71 22.99 -21.73
C MET A 32 3.61 21.92 -21.62
N TYR A 33 3.30 21.23 -22.72
CA TYR A 33 2.30 20.15 -22.73
C TYR A 33 2.80 18.91 -21.96
N LEU A 34 4.07 18.52 -22.17
CA LEU A 34 4.68 17.41 -21.44
C LEU A 34 4.81 17.70 -19.94
N SER A 35 5.16 18.94 -19.56
CA SER A 35 5.23 19.32 -18.15
C SER A 35 3.85 19.32 -17.48
N LEU A 36 2.80 19.77 -18.19
CA LEU A 36 1.41 19.70 -17.72
C LEU A 36 0.92 18.26 -17.54
N ILE A 37 1.19 17.37 -18.51
CA ILE A 37 0.84 15.95 -18.38
C ILE A 37 1.54 15.34 -17.17
N LEU A 38 2.83 15.64 -17.00
CA LEU A 38 3.63 15.10 -15.89
C LEU A 38 3.08 15.57 -14.53
N THR A 39 2.72 16.85 -14.38
CA THR A 39 2.15 17.36 -13.13
C THR A 39 0.77 16.76 -12.83
N ILE A 40 -0.08 16.58 -13.85
CA ILE A 40 -1.39 15.90 -13.70
C ILE A 40 -1.19 14.45 -13.25
N ALA A 41 -0.24 13.71 -13.83
CA ALA A 41 0.08 12.35 -13.41
C ALA A 41 0.60 12.29 -11.96
N ILE A 42 1.43 13.25 -11.56
CA ILE A 42 1.90 13.37 -10.17
C ILE A 42 0.73 13.67 -9.22
N LEU A 43 -0.18 14.59 -9.58
CA LEU A 43 -1.38 14.89 -8.79
C LEU A 43 -2.31 13.68 -8.68
N ALA A 44 -2.55 12.96 -9.78
CA ALA A 44 -3.37 11.74 -9.80
C ALA A 44 -2.79 10.63 -8.91
N THR A 45 -1.47 10.44 -8.93
CA THR A 45 -0.80 9.47 -8.04
C THR A 45 -0.83 9.91 -6.57
N LYS A 46 -0.79 11.21 -6.27
CA LYS A 46 -0.97 11.75 -4.91
C LYS A 46 -2.41 11.54 -4.40
N LEU A 47 -3.41 11.70 -5.27
CA LEU A 47 -4.82 11.42 -4.96
C LEU A 47 -5.05 9.92 -4.72
N SER A 48 -4.42 9.05 -5.52
CA SER A 48 -4.43 7.59 -5.30
C SER A 48 -3.65 7.16 -4.05
N LYS A 49 -2.68 7.98 -3.59
CA LYS A 49 -1.95 7.83 -2.32
C LYS A 49 -2.66 8.51 -1.14
N ARG A 50 -3.93 8.89 -1.26
CA ARG A 50 -4.76 9.04 -0.07
C ARG A 50 -4.95 7.63 0.49
N SER A 51 -4.00 7.25 1.34
CA SER A 51 -4.05 6.08 2.20
C SER A 51 -5.49 5.88 2.63
N GLN A 52 -6.03 4.67 2.43
CA GLN A 52 -7.17 4.22 3.20
C GLN A 52 -6.72 4.15 4.66
N THR A 53 -6.53 5.31 5.30
CA THR A 53 -6.59 5.41 6.74
C THR A 53 -8.06 5.17 7.06
N MET A 54 -8.41 3.93 7.36
CA MET A 54 -9.64 3.68 8.10
C MET A 54 -9.54 4.56 9.35
N ALA A 55 -10.39 5.59 9.42
CA ALA A 55 -10.58 6.28 10.67
C ALA A 55 -11.39 5.31 11.55
N CYS A 56 -10.84 4.97 12.72
CA CYS A 56 -11.58 4.20 13.70
C CYS A 56 -12.70 5.06 14.29
N GLU A 57 -13.77 4.42 14.73
CA GLU A 57 -14.85 5.09 15.46
C GLU A 57 -14.33 5.79 16.72
N ASP A 58 -15.09 6.75 17.22
CA ASP A 58 -14.74 7.45 18.47
C ASP A 58 -14.56 6.42 19.60
N GLU A 59 -13.51 6.59 20.42
CA GLU A 59 -13.02 5.66 21.46
C GLU A 59 -12.22 4.43 20.99
N TRP A 60 -12.14 4.15 19.69
CA TRP A 60 -11.33 3.05 19.16
C TRP A 60 -9.92 3.51 18.77
N ILE A 61 -8.93 2.65 18.99
CA ILE A 61 -7.53 2.96 18.71
C ILE A 61 -7.06 2.15 17.49
N GLY A 62 -6.57 2.86 16.47
CA GLY A 62 -6.16 2.25 15.20
C GLY A 62 -4.73 1.72 15.19
N LEU A 63 -4.55 0.54 14.59
CA LEU A 63 -3.26 -0.02 14.18
C LEU A 63 -3.38 -0.56 12.75
N ARG A 64 -2.71 0.09 11.80
CA ARG A 64 -2.76 -0.24 10.37
C ARG A 64 -4.19 -0.27 9.82
N LYS A 65 -4.74 -1.47 9.59
CA LYS A 65 -6.09 -1.71 9.05
C LYS A 65 -7.03 -2.31 10.10
N LYS A 66 -6.65 -2.25 11.38
CA LYS A 66 -7.41 -2.76 12.53
C LYS A 66 -7.76 -1.61 13.46
N CYS A 67 -8.92 -1.71 14.09
CA CYS A 67 -9.35 -0.83 15.17
C CYS A 67 -9.57 -1.68 16.42
N PHE A 68 -9.04 -1.23 17.55
CA PHE A 68 -9.11 -1.95 18.83
C PHE A 68 -9.87 -1.11 19.86
N TYR A 69 -10.77 -1.76 20.59
CA TYR A 69 -11.49 -1.19 21.72
C TYR A 69 -11.07 -1.88 23.01
N PHE A 70 -10.71 -1.09 24.02
CA PHE A 70 -10.30 -1.58 25.34
C PHE A 70 -11.40 -1.29 26.35
N SER A 71 -12.25 -2.28 26.60
CA SER A 71 -13.37 -2.14 27.54
C SER A 71 -12.88 -2.04 28.98
N SER A 72 -13.45 -1.10 29.74
CA SER A 72 -13.28 -1.02 31.20
C SER A 72 -14.09 -2.07 31.97
N ASP A 73 -15.01 -2.77 31.31
CA ASP A 73 -15.89 -3.73 31.96
C ASP A 73 -15.19 -5.06 32.25
N THR A 74 -15.34 -5.53 33.49
CA THR A 74 -14.91 -6.89 33.85
C THR A 74 -16.03 -7.89 33.53
N LYS A 75 -15.89 -8.65 32.45
CA LYS A 75 -16.81 -9.73 32.05
C LYS A 75 -16.04 -11.03 31.80
N ASN A 76 -16.74 -12.17 31.70
CA ASN A 76 -16.12 -13.42 31.25
C ASN A 76 -15.98 -13.46 29.72
N TRP A 77 -15.16 -14.39 29.20
CA TRP A 77 -14.88 -14.50 27.77
C TRP A 77 -16.14 -14.55 26.90
N THR A 78 -17.15 -15.33 27.30
CA THR A 78 -18.41 -15.47 26.54
C THR A 78 -19.19 -14.16 26.49
N ALA A 79 -19.30 -13.45 27.62
CA ALA A 79 -19.97 -12.16 27.70
C ALA A 79 -19.20 -11.07 26.91
N SER A 80 -17.87 -11.07 26.98
CA SER A 80 -17.03 -10.17 26.18
C SER A 80 -17.19 -10.43 24.67
N LYS A 81 -17.22 -11.70 24.24
CA LYS A 81 -17.50 -12.06 22.84
C LYS A 81 -18.85 -11.53 22.37
N ARG A 82 -19.90 -11.67 23.19
CA ARG A 82 -21.25 -11.15 22.86
C ARG A 82 -21.25 -9.63 22.77
N PHE A 83 -20.56 -8.95 23.68
CA PHE A 83 -20.40 -7.50 23.63
C PHE A 83 -19.75 -7.05 22.31
N CYS A 84 -18.58 -7.59 21.95
CA CYS A 84 -17.93 -7.25 20.69
C CYS A 84 -18.86 -7.49 19.48
N SER A 85 -19.57 -8.63 19.47
CA SER A 85 -20.53 -8.95 18.41
C SER A 85 -21.67 -7.93 18.32
N SER A 86 -22.15 -7.41 19.46
CA SER A 86 -23.18 -6.35 19.49
C SER A 86 -22.70 -5.00 18.95
N GLN A 87 -21.39 -4.77 18.96
CA GLN A 87 -20.72 -3.60 18.38
C GLN A 87 -20.29 -3.84 16.92
N GLY A 88 -20.80 -4.89 16.26
CA GLY A 88 -20.39 -5.23 14.89
C GLY A 88 -18.92 -5.66 14.76
N SER A 89 -18.31 -6.10 15.86
CA SER A 89 -16.88 -6.43 15.95
C SER A 89 -16.65 -7.83 16.53
N GLU A 90 -15.39 -8.21 16.72
CA GLU A 90 -15.01 -9.44 17.40
C GLU A 90 -13.94 -9.20 18.47
N LEU A 91 -13.73 -10.20 19.35
CA LEU A 91 -12.62 -10.17 20.29
C LEU A 91 -11.29 -10.14 19.51
N ALA A 92 -10.31 -9.41 20.04
CA ALA A 92 -9.06 -9.11 19.35
C ALA A 92 -8.39 -10.36 18.75
N HIS A 93 -8.17 -10.32 17.44
CA HIS A 93 -7.39 -11.29 16.68
C HIS A 93 -5.95 -10.78 16.49
N ILE A 94 -4.98 -11.62 16.85
CA ILE A 94 -3.57 -11.28 16.83
C ILE A 94 -2.90 -12.07 15.70
N ASP A 95 -2.42 -11.37 14.69
CA ASP A 95 -1.73 -11.96 13.54
C ASP A 95 -0.22 -11.72 13.58
N THR A 96 0.19 -10.63 14.23
CA THR A 96 1.56 -10.11 14.14
C THR A 96 2.11 -9.74 15.50
N GLN A 97 3.44 -9.68 15.60
CA GLN A 97 4.12 -9.15 16.79
C GLN A 97 3.75 -7.69 17.06
N GLU A 98 3.48 -6.91 16.00
CA GLU A 98 3.03 -5.52 16.12
C GLU A 98 1.66 -5.42 16.81
N ASP A 99 0.72 -6.34 16.51
CA ASP A 99 -0.55 -6.42 17.24
C ASP A 99 -0.30 -6.69 18.72
N MET A 100 0.59 -7.63 19.05
CA MET A 100 0.93 -7.96 20.44
C MET A 100 1.53 -6.78 21.19
N ASP A 101 2.48 -6.08 20.58
CA ASP A 101 3.15 -4.93 21.21
C ASP A 101 2.17 -3.77 21.39
N PHE A 102 1.29 -3.54 20.41
CA PHE A 102 0.23 -2.55 20.49
C PHE A 102 -0.77 -2.87 21.62
N LEU A 103 -1.24 -4.12 21.70
CA LEU A 103 -2.16 -4.55 22.76
C LEU A 103 -1.52 -4.42 24.14
N ARG A 104 -0.26 -4.83 24.30
CA ARG A 104 0.48 -4.71 25.57
C ARG A 104 0.62 -3.25 26.01
N LYS A 105 0.93 -2.35 25.07
CA LYS A 105 1.08 -0.93 25.34
C LYS A 105 -0.21 -0.28 25.85
N HIS A 106 -1.35 -0.62 25.24
CA HIS A 106 -2.63 0.04 25.52
C HIS A 106 -3.46 -0.65 26.61
N ALA A 107 -3.27 -1.96 26.83
CA ALA A 107 -3.90 -2.67 27.95
C ALA A 107 -3.39 -2.21 29.33
N GLY A 108 -2.17 -1.65 29.39
CA GLY A 108 -1.54 -1.23 30.63
C GLY A 108 -1.32 -2.40 31.58
N THR A 109 -1.81 -2.28 32.81
CA THR A 109 -1.74 -3.33 33.85
C THR A 109 -2.99 -4.22 33.91
N SER A 110 -4.02 -3.92 33.11
CA SER A 110 -5.30 -4.62 33.13
C SER A 110 -5.29 -5.84 32.21
N MET A 111 -5.88 -6.95 32.69
CA MET A 111 -6.10 -8.14 31.87
C MET A 111 -7.34 -7.98 31.00
N HIS A 112 -7.18 -8.21 29.70
CA HIS A 112 -8.24 -8.12 28.71
C HIS A 112 -8.43 -9.46 27.99
N TRP A 113 -9.68 -9.79 27.64
CA TRP A 113 -9.97 -10.96 26.82
C TRP A 113 -9.59 -10.74 25.36
N ILE A 114 -8.95 -11.74 24.76
CA ILE A 114 -8.68 -11.82 23.32
C ILE A 114 -9.53 -12.92 22.66
N GLY A 115 -9.50 -12.99 21.33
CA GLY A 115 -10.30 -13.93 20.56
C GLY A 115 -9.91 -15.40 20.70
N LEU A 116 -8.81 -15.69 21.41
CA LEU A 116 -8.29 -17.03 21.61
C LEU A 116 -9.10 -17.78 22.69
N ASN A 117 -9.59 -18.97 22.37
CA ASN A 117 -10.33 -19.82 23.30
C ASN A 117 -10.09 -21.31 23.02
N ARG A 118 -10.27 -22.16 24.03
CA ARG A 118 -10.29 -23.61 23.90
C ARG A 118 -11.30 -24.25 24.85
N LYS A 119 -11.90 -25.34 24.41
CA LYS A 119 -12.58 -26.28 25.30
C LYS A 119 -11.56 -27.28 25.85
N GLN A 120 -11.93 -27.96 26.94
CA GLN A 120 -11.10 -29.01 27.49
C GLN A 120 -10.91 -30.12 26.45
N GLY A 121 -9.65 -30.48 26.19
CA GLY A 121 -9.30 -31.49 25.18
C GLY A 121 -9.25 -31.01 23.73
N GLU A 122 -9.49 -29.72 23.46
CA GLU A 122 -9.40 -29.14 22.12
C GLU A 122 -8.17 -28.24 21.94
N SER A 123 -7.73 -28.08 20.69
CA SER A 123 -6.75 -27.07 20.29
C SER A 123 -7.30 -25.65 20.52
N TRP A 124 -6.39 -24.71 20.76
CA TRP A 124 -6.70 -23.29 20.78
C TRP A 124 -7.21 -22.82 19.41
N LYS A 125 -8.29 -22.06 19.42
CA LYS A 125 -8.94 -21.53 18.21
C LYS A 125 -9.26 -20.07 18.39
N TRP A 126 -9.21 -19.33 17.30
CA TRP A 126 -9.69 -17.97 17.22
C TRP A 126 -11.22 -17.91 17.03
N THR A 127 -11.80 -16.72 17.18
CA THR A 127 -13.25 -16.47 17.01
C THR A 127 -13.79 -16.85 15.64
N ASN A 128 -12.96 -16.72 14.60
CA ASN A 128 -13.24 -17.12 13.21
C ASN A 128 -13.07 -18.63 12.96
N GLY A 129 -12.67 -19.41 13.97
CA GLY A 129 -12.48 -20.86 13.89
C GLY A 129 -11.10 -21.31 13.42
N THR A 130 -10.18 -20.40 13.08
CA THR A 130 -8.81 -20.80 12.71
C THR A 130 -8.09 -21.37 13.92
N ILE A 131 -7.33 -22.44 13.70
CA ILE A 131 -6.52 -23.07 14.74
C ILE A 131 -5.30 -22.18 15.01
N PHE A 132 -5.02 -21.94 16.28
CA PHE A 132 -3.83 -21.21 16.68
C PHE A 132 -2.58 -22.05 16.45
N ASN A 133 -1.65 -21.50 15.66
CA ASN A 133 -0.34 -22.10 15.42
C ASN A 133 0.71 -21.24 16.15
N PRO A 134 1.25 -21.72 17.29
CA PRO A 134 2.23 -20.99 18.09
C PRO A 134 3.57 -20.80 17.39
#